data_AF-A0A7C2K403-F1
#
_entry.id   AF-A0A7C2K403-F1
#
_cell.length_a   1.000
_cell.length_b   1.000
_cell.length_c   1.000
_cell.angle_alpha   90.00
_cell.angle_beta   90.00
_cell.angle_gamma   90.00
#
_symmetry.space_group_name_H-M   'P 1'
#
loop_
_entity.id
_entity.type
_entity.pdbx_description
1 polymer ?
#
loop_
_entity_poly.entity_id
_entity_poly.type
_entity_poly.pdbx_seq_one_letter_code
_entity_poly.pdbx_strand_id
1 'polypeptide(L)'
;MKQLHLRPAVLALGIVLSFGANATTTSNTVFNVKQLDNKVSACVNLNQFVNAKWIAANPIPADKTRWGAFDELREKSLEVQKQIVVAAAQHANQAQPGSIKQKIGWLYESGMNTAAIDKAGLQPLQPELQAIKQIMTPPQLLTYIYQSFAKGQGGL
;
A
#
# COMPACT_ATOMS: atom_id res chain seq x y z
N MET A 1 -60.94 -43.30 19.65
CA MET A 1 -60.81 -42.13 18.74
C MET A 1 -59.89 -42.54 17.60
N LYS A 2 -60.34 -42.30 16.35
CA LYS A 2 -59.95 -42.99 15.11
C LYS A 2 -58.51 -42.72 14.65
N GLN A 3 -57.87 -43.78 14.15
CA GLN A 3 -56.78 -43.76 13.17
C GLN A 3 -57.29 -43.31 11.79
N LEU A 4 -56.47 -42.63 10.95
CA LEU A 4 -56.25 -42.94 9.51
C LEU A 4 -55.53 -41.83 8.68
N HIS A 5 -54.50 -42.29 7.94
CA HIS A 5 -54.12 -42.01 6.54
C HIS A 5 -53.30 -40.76 6.07
N LEU A 6 -52.06 -41.08 5.65
CA LEU A 6 -51.46 -40.95 4.29
C LEU A 6 -51.78 -39.73 3.40
N ARG A 7 -50.71 -38.93 3.13
CA ARG A 7 -50.15 -38.32 1.88
C ARG A 7 -51.02 -38.23 0.59
N PRO A 8 -50.62 -37.50 -0.48
CA PRO A 8 -49.88 -36.23 -0.66
C PRO A 8 -50.65 -35.24 -1.59
N ALA A 9 -50.23 -33.99 -1.73
CA ALA A 9 -50.71 -33.13 -2.82
C ALA A 9 -49.55 -32.29 -3.41
N VAL A 10 -49.16 -32.66 -4.63
CA VAL A 10 -48.36 -31.87 -5.56
C VAL A 10 -49.34 -31.08 -6.44
N LEU A 11 -49.18 -29.76 -6.55
CA LEU A 11 -49.57 -28.88 -7.68
C LEU A 11 -49.07 -27.46 -7.36
N ALA A 12 -47.94 -26.99 -7.88
CA ALA A 12 -47.68 -26.40 -9.19
C ALA A 12 -47.92 -24.88 -9.29
N LEU A 13 -46.97 -24.23 -10.00
CA LEU A 13 -47.05 -22.98 -10.77
C LEU A 13 -46.63 -21.62 -10.14
N GLY A 14 -45.54 -21.07 -10.73
CA GLY A 14 -45.34 -19.65 -11.08
C GLY A 14 -44.80 -18.75 -9.97
N ILE A 15 -43.79 -17.89 -10.14
CA ILE A 15 -43.25 -17.18 -11.30
C ILE A 15 -41.77 -16.89 -11.00
N VAL A 16 -40.87 -17.18 -11.95
CA VAL A 16 -39.48 -16.73 -11.87
C VAL A 16 -39.45 -15.23 -12.20
N LEU A 17 -39.40 -14.38 -11.17
CA LEU A 17 -39.05 -12.97 -11.32
C LEU A 17 -37.53 -12.86 -11.43
N SER A 18 -37.02 -13.08 -12.63
CA SER A 18 -35.66 -12.68 -13.00
C SER A 18 -35.61 -11.15 -13.00
N PHE A 19 -35.31 -10.55 -11.84
CA PHE A 19 -34.84 -9.17 -11.79
C PHE A 19 -33.48 -9.12 -12.49
N GLY A 20 -33.50 -8.80 -13.78
CA GLY A 20 -32.31 -8.38 -14.50
C GLY A 20 -31.78 -7.12 -13.83
N ALA A 21 -30.78 -7.27 -12.98
CA ALA A 21 -29.97 -6.16 -12.53
C ALA A 21 -29.23 -5.62 -13.76
N ASN A 22 -29.83 -4.63 -14.41
CA ASN A 22 -29.09 -3.78 -15.34
C ASN A 22 -28.09 -2.99 -14.50
N ALA A 23 -26.92 -3.59 -14.28
CA ALA A 23 -25.74 -2.85 -13.90
C ALA A 23 -25.50 -1.86 -15.04
N THR A 24 -25.94 -0.61 -14.85
CA THR A 24 -25.47 0.51 -15.65
C THR A 24 -23.97 0.58 -15.40
N THR A 25 -23.20 -0.05 -16.29
CA THR A 25 -21.79 0.21 -16.42
C THR A 25 -21.68 1.67 -16.84
N THR A 26 -21.45 2.55 -15.87
CA THR A 26 -20.88 3.86 -16.17
C THR A 26 -19.61 3.57 -16.94
N SER A 27 -19.68 3.74 -18.26
CA SER A 27 -18.52 3.79 -19.12
C SER A 27 -17.74 5.02 -18.65
N ASN A 28 -16.84 4.81 -17.69
CA ASN A 28 -15.80 5.77 -17.42
C ASN A 28 -14.94 5.75 -18.67
N THR A 29 -15.27 6.64 -19.61
CA THR A 29 -14.45 6.84 -20.79
C THR A 29 -13.06 7.18 -20.28
N VAL A 30 -12.11 6.28 -20.54
CA VAL A 30 -10.70 6.40 -20.12
C VAL A 30 -10.11 7.72 -20.64
N PHE A 31 -10.66 8.25 -21.72
CA PHE A 31 -10.38 9.57 -22.24
C PHE A 31 -11.64 10.43 -22.32
N ASN A 32 -11.62 11.59 -21.65
CA ASN A 32 -12.68 12.59 -21.72
C ASN A 32 -12.12 13.90 -22.29
N VAL A 33 -12.50 14.22 -23.53
CA VAL A 33 -12.06 15.44 -24.23
C VAL A 33 -12.35 16.73 -23.46
N LYS A 34 -13.32 16.75 -22.54
CA LYS A 34 -13.62 17.91 -21.70
C LYS A 34 -12.50 18.23 -20.71
N GLN A 35 -11.59 17.29 -20.46
CA GLN A 35 -10.42 17.47 -19.59
C GLN A 35 -9.25 18.18 -20.30
N LEU A 36 -9.29 18.31 -21.63
CA LEU A 36 -8.31 19.08 -22.39
C LEU A 36 -8.54 20.59 -22.20
N ASP A 37 -7.46 21.37 -22.21
CA ASP A 37 -7.48 22.83 -22.20
C ASP A 37 -7.14 23.38 -23.60
N ASN A 38 -8.16 23.81 -24.34
CA ASN A 38 -8.01 24.32 -25.70
C ASN A 38 -7.59 25.80 -25.78
N LYS A 39 -7.27 26.44 -24.64
CA LYS A 39 -6.73 27.82 -24.64
C LYS A 39 -5.31 27.90 -25.20
N VAL A 40 -4.57 26.78 -25.22
CA VAL A 40 -3.24 26.68 -25.81
C VAL A 40 -3.26 25.61 -26.89
N SER A 41 -2.72 25.91 -28.08
CA SER A 41 -2.63 24.92 -29.15
C SER A 41 -1.72 23.75 -28.73
N ALA A 42 -2.16 22.52 -29.00
CA ALA A 42 -1.37 21.31 -28.77
C ALA A 42 -0.03 21.31 -29.51
N CYS A 43 0.05 21.97 -30.68
CA CYS A 43 1.28 22.10 -31.45
C CYS A 43 2.30 23.07 -30.81
N VAL A 44 1.86 23.94 -29.90
CA VAL A 44 2.70 24.92 -29.21
C VAL A 44 3.14 24.38 -27.84
N ASN A 45 2.20 23.82 -27.07
CA ASN A 45 2.49 23.24 -25.77
C ASN A 45 1.51 22.10 -25.47
N LEU A 46 1.92 20.89 -25.85
CA LEU A 46 1.12 19.69 -25.65
C LEU A 46 0.84 19.42 -24.17
N ASN A 47 1.81 19.64 -23.29
CA ASN A 47 1.61 19.42 -21.85
C ASN A 47 0.49 20.29 -21.30
N GLN A 48 0.45 21.57 -21.68
CA GLN A 48 -0.57 22.47 -21.16
C GLN A 48 -1.94 22.25 -21.82
N PHE A 49 -1.97 21.85 -23.09
CA PHE A 49 -3.21 21.42 -23.72
C PHE A 49 -3.83 20.18 -23.04
N VAL A 50 -3.02 19.21 -22.63
CA VAL A 50 -3.52 17.95 -22.06
C VAL A 50 -3.72 18.01 -20.55
N ASN A 51 -2.80 18.63 -19.80
CA ASN A 51 -2.69 18.45 -18.34
C ASN A 51 -3.10 19.67 -17.52
N ALA A 52 -3.31 20.86 -18.11
CA ALA A 52 -3.51 22.10 -17.34
C ALA A 52 -4.65 22.02 -16.33
N LYS A 53 -5.80 21.45 -16.73
CA LYS A 53 -6.96 21.28 -15.84
C LYS A 53 -6.68 20.30 -14.70
N TRP A 54 -5.96 19.21 -14.98
CA TRP A 54 -5.57 18.24 -13.95
C TRP A 54 -4.60 18.87 -12.95
N ILE A 55 -3.58 19.59 -13.43
CA ILE A 55 -2.60 20.28 -12.57
C ILE A 55 -3.29 21.28 -11.64
N ALA A 56 -4.24 22.07 -12.17
CA ALA A 56 -4.98 23.04 -11.37
C ALA A 56 -5.89 22.39 -10.31
N ALA A 57 -6.45 21.21 -10.60
CA ALA A 57 -7.34 20.50 -9.69
C ALA A 57 -6.61 19.61 -8.66
N ASN A 58 -5.34 19.29 -8.89
CA ASN A 58 -4.57 18.35 -8.08
C ASN A 58 -3.28 19.02 -7.57
N PRO A 59 -3.38 19.91 -6.57
CA PRO A 59 -2.21 20.50 -5.94
C PRO A 59 -1.36 19.42 -5.27
N ILE A 60 -0.05 19.67 -5.17
CA ILE A 60 0.87 18.75 -4.49
C ILE A 60 0.46 18.65 -3.01
N PRO A 61 0.15 17.44 -2.49
CA PRO A 61 -0.17 17.27 -1.07
C PRO A 61 1.01 17.68 -0.18
N ALA A 62 0.73 18.15 1.04
CA ALA A 62 1.74 18.75 1.92
C ALA A 62 2.86 17.77 2.35
N ASP A 63 2.61 16.46 2.29
CA ASP A 63 3.57 15.40 2.61
C ASP A 63 4.34 14.90 1.37
N LYS A 64 4.14 15.50 0.20
CA LYS A 64 4.77 15.11 -1.07
C LYS A 64 5.60 16.25 -1.65
N THR A 65 6.65 15.91 -2.38
CA THR A 65 7.49 16.87 -3.13
C THR A 65 7.07 16.99 -4.60
N ARG A 66 6.27 16.05 -5.09
CA ARG A 66 5.69 16.02 -6.44
C ARG A 66 4.34 15.31 -6.42
N TRP A 67 3.51 15.59 -7.41
CA TRP A 67 2.24 14.90 -7.59
C TRP A 67 1.91 14.73 -9.07
N GLY A 68 1.47 13.54 -9.43
CA GLY A 68 1.24 13.11 -10.81
C GLY A 68 0.59 11.72 -10.85
N ALA A 69 0.22 11.28 -12.05
CA ALA A 69 -0.43 9.98 -12.24
C ALA A 69 0.36 8.79 -11.66
N PHE A 70 1.69 8.82 -11.74
CA PHE A 70 2.54 7.77 -11.14
C PHE A 70 2.57 7.82 -9.61
N ASP A 71 2.39 9.01 -9.03
CA ASP A 71 2.31 9.15 -7.58
C ASP A 71 0.94 8.65 -7.09
N GLU A 72 -0.16 9.01 -7.77
CA GLU A 72 -1.49 8.44 -7.51
C GLU A 72 -1.51 6.91 -7.61
N LEU A 73 -0.90 6.35 -8.66
CA LEU A 73 -0.79 4.89 -8.82
C LEU A 73 0.01 4.28 -7.67
N ARG A 74 1.13 4.91 -7.27
CA ARG A 74 1.95 4.42 -6.16
C ARG A 74 1.17 4.43 -4.85
N GLU A 75 0.47 5.51 -4.53
CA GLU A 75 -0.34 5.58 -3.31
C GLU A 75 -1.42 4.49 -3.29
N LYS A 76 -2.09 4.26 -4.42
CA LYS A 76 -3.07 3.17 -4.54
C LYS A 76 -2.42 1.79 -4.34
N SER A 77 -1.25 1.56 -4.92
CA SER A 77 -0.50 0.31 -4.72
C SER A 77 -0.02 0.16 -3.28
N LEU A 78 0.40 1.25 -2.62
CA LEU A 78 0.82 1.24 -1.22
C LEU A 78 -0.36 0.94 -0.29
N GLU A 79 -1.56 1.46 -0.58
CA GLU A 79 -2.75 1.16 0.22
C GLU A 79 -3.13 -0.33 0.13
N VAL A 80 -3.09 -0.92 -1.06
CA VAL A 80 -3.32 -2.37 -1.21
C VAL A 80 -2.26 -3.18 -0.47
N GLN A 81 -0.98 -2.81 -0.59
CA GLN A 81 0.11 -3.47 0.15
C GLN A 81 -0.05 -3.32 1.65
N LYS A 82 -0.48 -2.14 2.13
CA LYS A 82 -0.76 -1.87 3.54
C LYS A 82 -1.82 -2.82 4.08
N GLN A 83 -2.90 -3.04 3.34
CA GLN A 83 -3.93 -4.01 3.73
C GLN A 83 -3.37 -5.43 3.91
N ILE A 84 -2.48 -5.86 3.00
CA ILE A 84 -1.84 -7.18 3.08
C ILE A 84 -0.95 -7.30 4.32
N VAL A 85 -0.10 -6.30 4.58
CA VAL A 85 0.83 -6.36 5.73
C VAL A 85 0.12 -6.19 7.07
N VAL A 86 -0.93 -5.37 7.13
CA VAL A 86 -1.80 -5.24 8.32
C VAL A 86 -2.47 -6.57 8.64
N ALA A 87 -3.03 -7.26 7.63
CA ALA A 87 -3.61 -8.57 7.83
C ALA A 87 -2.56 -9.61 8.26
N ALA A 88 -1.34 -9.56 7.71
CA ALA A 88 -0.25 -10.43 8.15
C ALA A 88 0.13 -10.17 9.62
N ALA A 89 0.21 -8.90 10.01
CA ALA A 89 0.55 -8.44 11.36
C ALA A 89 -0.47 -8.90 12.42
N GLN A 90 -1.76 -8.73 12.15
CA GLN A 90 -2.86 -9.16 13.04
C GLN A 90 -2.82 -10.67 13.36
N HIS A 91 -2.23 -11.48 12.48
CA HIS A 91 -2.15 -12.93 12.60
C HIS A 91 -0.71 -13.44 12.72
N ALA A 92 0.27 -12.58 13.05
CA ALA A 92 1.68 -12.94 13.06
C ALA A 92 2.00 -14.01 14.12
N ASN A 93 1.36 -13.94 15.28
CA ASN A 93 1.48 -14.91 16.37
C ASN A 93 0.87 -16.28 16.04
N GLN A 94 -0.11 -16.33 15.15
CA GLN A 94 -0.82 -17.54 14.71
C GLN A 94 -0.19 -18.17 13.47
N ALA A 95 0.65 -17.42 12.75
CA ALA A 95 1.35 -17.92 11.58
C ALA A 95 2.43 -18.95 11.97
N GLN A 96 2.71 -19.89 11.05
CA GLN A 96 3.75 -20.89 11.26
C GLN A 96 5.09 -20.21 11.62
N PRO A 97 5.77 -20.66 12.70
CA PRO A 97 7.05 -20.11 13.10
C PRO A 97 8.07 -20.06 11.95
N GLY A 98 8.69 -18.90 11.74
CA GLY A 98 9.69 -18.67 10.70
C GLY A 98 9.14 -18.47 9.28
N SER A 99 7.83 -18.58 9.08
CA SER A 99 7.19 -18.35 7.76
C SER A 99 7.31 -16.91 7.29
N ILE A 100 7.20 -16.70 5.98
CA ILE A 100 7.19 -15.37 5.36
C ILE A 100 6.07 -14.50 5.95
N LYS A 101 4.87 -15.07 6.13
CA LYS A 101 3.73 -14.35 6.72
C LYS A 101 4.05 -13.84 8.13
N GLN A 102 4.63 -14.70 8.98
CA GLN A 102 5.03 -14.29 10.32
C GLN A 102 6.08 -13.19 10.29
N LYS A 103 7.12 -13.34 9.46
CA LYS A 103 8.20 -12.35 9.33
C LYS A 103 7.69 -10.99 8.85
N ILE A 104 6.83 -10.97 7.83
CA ILE A 104 6.21 -9.74 7.32
C ILE A 104 5.36 -9.07 8.40
N GLY A 105 4.54 -9.86 9.11
CA GLY A 105 3.70 -9.35 10.19
C GLY A 105 4.51 -8.71 11.31
N TRP A 106 5.55 -9.40 11.81
CA TRP A 106 6.41 -8.83 12.85
C TRP A 106 7.25 -7.65 12.40
N LEU A 107 7.70 -7.64 11.15
CA LEU A 107 8.42 -6.48 10.59
C LEU A 107 7.52 -5.25 10.49
N TYR A 108 6.26 -5.43 10.11
CA TYR A 108 5.31 -4.32 10.05
C TYR A 108 5.00 -3.79 11.47
N GLU A 109 4.70 -4.68 12.42
CA GLU A 109 4.45 -4.30 13.81
C GLU A 109 5.64 -3.57 14.47
N SER A 110 6.88 -4.01 14.20
CA SER A 110 8.06 -3.36 14.78
C SER A 110 8.24 -1.92 14.29
N GLY A 111 7.86 -1.62 13.04
CA GLY A 111 7.88 -0.27 12.49
C GLY A 111 6.71 0.61 12.93
N MET A 112 5.55 0.01 13.21
CA MET A 112 4.33 0.75 13.59
C MET A 112 4.22 1.05 15.09
N ASN A 113 4.98 0.35 15.94
CA ASN A 113 4.94 0.54 17.39
C ASN A 113 5.82 1.73 17.85
N THR A 114 5.32 2.96 17.62
CA THR A 114 6.03 4.19 17.97
C THR A 114 6.32 4.30 19.46
N ALA A 115 5.43 3.83 20.34
CA ALA A 115 5.65 3.85 21.79
C ALA A 115 6.88 3.02 22.22
N ALA A 116 7.09 1.86 21.60
CA ALA A 116 8.28 1.04 21.85
C ALA A 116 9.55 1.69 21.28
N ILE A 117 9.45 2.29 20.09
CA ILE A 117 10.56 3.03 19.45
C ILE A 117 10.99 4.22 20.32
N ASP A 118 10.04 5.04 20.75
CA ASP A 118 10.28 6.22 21.59
C ASP A 118 10.90 5.84 22.94
N LYS A 119 10.39 4.75 23.55
CA LYS A 119 10.94 4.21 24.80
C LYS A 119 12.37 3.70 24.63
N ALA A 120 12.71 3.08 23.50
CA ALA A 120 14.05 2.58 23.23
C ALA A 120 15.05 3.72 23.01
N GLY A 121 14.61 4.85 22.44
CA GLY A 121 15.44 6.01 22.17
C GLY A 121 16.72 5.63 21.40
N LEU A 122 17.88 6.09 21.87
CA LEU A 122 19.17 5.80 21.24
C LEU A 122 19.83 4.50 21.72
N GLN A 123 19.19 3.73 22.61
CA GLN A 123 19.79 2.50 23.15
C GLN A 123 20.22 1.50 22.05
N PRO A 124 19.41 1.22 21.01
CA PRO A 124 19.82 0.30 19.94
C PRO A 124 21.05 0.74 19.14
N LEU A 125 21.39 2.04 19.16
CA LEU A 125 22.53 2.58 18.43
C LEU A 125 23.83 2.59 19.25
N GLN A 126 23.78 2.34 20.57
CA GLN A 126 24.96 2.42 21.44
C GLN A 126 26.13 1.52 20.99
N PRO A 127 25.93 0.26 20.56
CA PRO A 127 27.03 -0.58 20.08
C PRO A 127 27.75 0.02 18.86
N GLU A 128 27.01 0.59 17.92
CA GLU A 128 27.56 1.22 16.72
C GLU A 128 28.32 2.51 17.07
N LEU A 129 27.72 3.37 17.90
CA LEU A 129 28.37 4.59 18.38
C LEU A 129 29.66 4.27 19.16
N GLN A 130 29.67 3.19 19.94
CA GLN A 130 30.86 2.74 20.64
C GLN A 130 31.92 2.21 19.67
N ALA A 131 31.54 1.43 18.65
CA ALA A 131 32.46 0.96 17.62
C ALA A 131 33.13 2.13 16.90
N ILE A 132 32.36 3.15 16.51
CA ILE A 132 32.88 4.37 15.88
C ILE A 132 33.85 5.12 16.81
N LYS A 133 33.52 5.25 18.10
CA LYS A 133 34.40 5.92 19.09
C LYS A 133 35.77 5.27 19.26
N GLN A 134 35.91 3.98 18.95
CA GLN A 134 37.18 3.25 19.06
C GLN A 134 38.08 3.40 17.82
N ILE A 135 37.60 4.07 16.76
CA ILE A 135 38.38 4.30 15.55
C ILE A 135 39.32 5.48 15.79
N MET A 136 40.62 5.18 15.90
CA MET A 136 41.68 6.17 16.17
C MET A 136 42.65 6.32 15.00
N THR A 137 42.54 5.48 13.97
CA THR A 137 43.53 5.41 12.88
C THR A 137 42.87 5.18 11.52
N PRO A 138 43.51 5.61 10.41
CA PRO A 138 43.00 5.35 9.07
C PRO A 138 42.76 3.86 8.74
N PRO A 139 43.64 2.90 9.12
CA PRO A 139 43.36 1.47 8.89
C PRO A 139 42.11 0.97 9.63
N GLN A 140 41.88 1.39 10.88
CA GLN A 140 40.67 1.02 11.62
C GLN A 140 39.41 1.59 10.97
N LEU A 141 39.49 2.81 10.43
CA LEU A 141 38.38 3.42 9.68
C LEU A 141 38.05 2.59 8.43
N LEU A 142 39.06 2.18 7.67
CA LEU A 142 38.86 1.33 6.49
C LEU A 142 38.22 -0.02 6.86
N THR A 143 38.68 -0.66 7.93
CA THR A 143 38.07 -1.91 8.44
C THR A 143 36.60 -1.69 8.81
N TYR A 144 36.30 -0.62 9.55
CA TYR A 144 34.93 -0.30 9.94
C TYR A 144 34.02 -0.07 8.72
N ILE A 145 34.50 0.67 7.71
CA ILE A 145 33.74 0.92 6.48
C ILE A 145 33.41 -0.41 5.79
N TYR A 146 34.40 -1.28 5.58
CA TYR A 146 34.15 -2.59 4.94
C TYR A 146 33.14 -3.43 5.69
N GLN A 147 33.23 -3.47 7.02
CA GLN A 147 32.26 -4.19 7.86
C GLN A 147 30.86 -3.57 7.78
N SER A 148 30.77 -2.24 7.73
CA SER A 148 29.49 -1.52 7.60
C SER A 148 28.83 -1.82 6.27
N PHE A 149 29.58 -1.82 5.16
CA PHE A 149 29.08 -2.23 3.85
C PHE A 149 28.55 -3.67 3.84
N ALA A 150 29.27 -4.60 4.47
CA ALA A 150 28.83 -5.99 4.60
C ALA A 150 27.51 -6.16 5.37
N LYS A 151 27.17 -5.20 6.24
CA LYS A 151 25.91 -5.12 6.98
C LYS A 151 24.81 -4.32 6.27
N GLY A 152 25.07 -3.82 5.06
CA GLY A 152 24.12 -2.96 4.33
C GLY A 152 24.05 -1.53 4.86
N GLN A 153 25.04 -1.08 5.63
CA GLN A 153 25.15 0.28 6.17
C GLN A 153 26.04 1.20 5.30
N GLY A 154 26.39 0.75 4.09
CA GLY A 154 27.05 1.61 3.11
C GLY A 154 26.04 2.62 2.56
N GLY A 155 26.36 3.91 2.60
CA GLY A 155 25.57 4.92 1.89
C GLY A 155 25.47 4.58 0.40
N LEU A 156 24.36 4.98 -0.22
CA LEU A 156 24.20 5.01 -1.68
C LEU A 156 25.08 6.10 -2.29
#